data_AF-A0A7S3JCW2-F1
#
_entry.id   AF-A0A7S3JCW2-F1
#
_cell.length_a   1.000
_cell.length_b   1.000
_cell.length_c   1.000
_cell.angle_alpha   90.00
_cell.angle_beta   90.00
_cell.angle_gamma   90.00
#
_symmetry.space_group_name_H-M   'P 1'
#
loop_
_entity.id
_entity.type
_entity.pdbx_description
1 polymer ?
#
loop_
_entity_poly.entity_id
_entity_poly.type
_entity_poly.pdbx_seq_one_letter_code
_entity_poly.pdbx_strand_id
1 'polypeptide(L)'
;MFLNKFVVKKCIAKEVYVIAHSRGGVCLHKLLTKFWYEFELRVKAIALTDSAHKDIRDGLIDQNEEDWLTENCKHFRRSDLRLGKKLDSMQDPAINAYSAGHAKHEYTTGTSWPLIQKFFC
;
A
#
# COMPACT_ATOMS: atom_id res chain seq x y z
N MET A 1 -18.72 4.04 -4.17
CA MET A 1 -17.52 3.22 -3.83
C MET A 1 -17.79 2.50 -2.52
N PHE A 2 -17.78 1.16 -2.50
CA PHE A 2 -18.18 0.34 -1.34
C PHE A 2 -17.10 0.19 -0.26
N LEU A 3 -15.82 0.39 -0.60
CA LEU A 3 -14.68 0.18 0.32
C LEU A 3 -14.73 1.06 1.58
N ASN A 4 -15.25 2.28 1.45
CA ASN A 4 -15.38 3.20 2.59
C ASN A 4 -16.30 2.66 3.69
N LYS A 5 -17.25 1.76 3.38
CA LYS A 5 -18.11 1.14 4.40
C LYS A 5 -17.36 0.15 5.29
N PHE A 6 -16.23 -0.38 4.83
CA PHE A 6 -15.46 -1.40 5.54
C PHE A 6 -14.24 -0.80 6.23
N VAL A 7 -13.53 0.10 5.53
CA VAL A 7 -12.29 0.72 6.02
C VAL A 7 -12.58 1.96 6.87
N VAL A 8 -13.55 2.78 6.46
CA VAL A 8 -13.79 4.11 7.04
C VAL A 8 -15.04 4.15 7.93
N LYS A 9 -16.14 3.51 7.55
CA LYS A 9 -17.44 3.53 8.27
C LYS A 9 -17.76 2.19 8.95
N LYS A 10 -18.82 2.21 9.79
CA LYS A 10 -19.62 1.11 10.40
C LYS A 10 -19.08 -0.32 10.25
N CYS A 11 -17.91 -0.59 10.83
CA CYS A 11 -17.30 -1.89 10.88
C CYS A 11 -16.68 -2.04 12.28
N ILE A 12 -16.81 -3.22 12.91
CA ILE A 12 -16.35 -3.46 14.29
C ILE A 12 -14.82 -3.57 14.40
N ALA A 13 -14.11 -3.75 13.27
CA ALA A 13 -12.67 -3.91 13.27
C ALA A 13 -11.98 -2.61 13.71
N LYS A 14 -11.15 -2.68 14.75
CA LYS A 14 -10.41 -1.51 15.25
C LYS A 14 -9.13 -1.25 14.47
N GLU A 15 -8.54 -2.33 13.95
CA GLU A 15 -7.30 -2.32 13.18
C GLU A 15 -7.55 -2.98 11.83
N VAL A 16 -7.11 -2.30 10.78
CA VAL A 16 -7.32 -2.72 9.39
C VAL A 16 -5.97 -2.77 8.70
N TYR A 17 -5.71 -3.89 8.04
CA TYR A 17 -4.53 -4.07 7.20
C TYR A 17 -4.99 -4.21 5.76
N VAL A 18 -4.33 -3.51 4.85
CA VAL A 18 -4.76 -3.43 3.46
C VAL A 18 -3.73 -4.07 2.56
N ILE A 19 -4.17 -5.00 1.71
CA ILE A 19 -3.39 -5.47 0.58
C ILE A 19 -4.07 -4.94 -0.69
N ALA A 20 -3.38 -4.10 -1.44
CA ALA A 20 -3.88 -3.54 -2.69
C ALA A 20 -3.02 -4.04 -3.85
N HIS A 21 -3.64 -4.85 -4.71
CA HIS A 21 -3.01 -5.44 -5.89
C HIS A 21 -3.39 -4.67 -7.16
N SER A 22 -2.44 -4.45 -8.06
CA SER A 22 -2.70 -3.88 -9.38
C SER A 22 -3.50 -2.56 -9.33
N ARG A 23 -4.64 -2.46 -10.03
CA ARG A 23 -5.54 -1.29 -9.95
C ARG A 23 -6.19 -1.05 -8.58
N GLY A 24 -6.06 -1.98 -7.64
CA GLY A 24 -6.47 -1.80 -6.25
C GLY A 24 -5.82 -0.58 -5.59
N GLY A 25 -4.58 -0.23 -5.97
CA GLY A 25 -3.94 0.99 -5.45
C GLY A 25 -4.61 2.28 -5.90
N VAL A 26 -5.22 2.33 -7.08
CA VAL A 26 -6.00 3.49 -7.53
C VAL A 26 -7.28 3.63 -6.68
N CYS A 27 -7.92 2.52 -6.33
CA CYS A 27 -9.06 2.52 -5.43
C CYS A 27 -8.68 2.96 -4.01
N LEU A 28 -7.52 2.50 -3.53
CA LEU A 28 -6.97 2.86 -2.23
C LEU A 28 -6.61 4.34 -2.18
N HIS A 29 -5.94 4.86 -3.21
CA HIS A 29 -5.60 6.28 -3.34
C HIS A 29 -6.86 7.16 -3.27
N LYS A 30 -7.91 6.83 -4.04
CA LYS A 30 -9.20 7.55 -3.96
C LYS A 30 -9.86 7.50 -2.59
N LEU A 31 -9.53 6.50 -1.77
CA LEU A 31 -10.02 6.40 -0.39
C LEU A 31 -9.21 7.32 0.53
N LEU A 32 -7.87 7.25 0.44
CA LEU A 32 -6.94 8.11 1.19
C LEU A 32 -7.26 9.58 0.99
N THR A 33 -7.31 10.06 -0.26
CA THR A 33 -7.58 11.47 -0.60
C THR A 33 -8.92 12.00 -0.10
N LYS A 34 -9.91 11.12 0.14
CA LYS A 34 -11.27 11.53 0.54
C LYS A 34 -11.56 11.37 2.02
N PHE A 35 -10.82 10.51 2.72
CA PHE A 35 -11.16 10.06 4.07
C PHE A 35 -9.90 9.82 4.91
N TRP A 36 -8.85 10.63 4.71
CA TRP A 36 -7.56 10.45 5.36
C TRP A 36 -7.68 10.27 6.88
N TYR A 37 -8.34 11.22 7.56
CA TYR A 37 -8.46 11.20 9.02
C TYR A 37 -9.15 9.94 9.55
N GLU A 38 -10.22 9.46 8.93
CA GLU A 38 -10.85 8.22 9.35
C GLU A 38 -10.04 6.98 8.96
N PHE A 39 -9.26 7.08 7.88
CA PHE A 39 -8.40 6.03 7.39
C PHE A 39 -7.21 5.81 8.32
N GLU A 40 -6.45 6.86 8.66
CA GLU A 40 -5.25 6.77 9.50
C GLU A 40 -5.55 6.24 10.91
N LEU A 41 -6.76 6.52 11.45
CA LEU A 41 -7.17 6.05 12.78
C LEU A 41 -7.25 4.52 12.87
N ARG A 42 -7.65 3.86 11.78
CA ARG A 42 -7.99 2.43 11.78
C ARG A 42 -7.01 1.59 10.97
N VAL A 43 -6.49 2.12 9.87
CA VAL A 43 -5.53 1.39 9.04
C VAL A 43 -4.16 1.42 9.71
N LYS A 44 -3.54 0.26 9.83
CA LYS A 44 -2.24 0.10 10.49
C LYS A 44 -1.10 -0.13 9.51
N ALA A 45 -1.36 -0.78 8.38
CA ALA A 45 -0.38 -0.93 7.33
C ALA A 45 -1.01 -1.24 5.97
N ILE A 46 -0.27 -0.92 4.92
CA ILE A 46 -0.63 -1.10 3.52
C ILE A 46 0.48 -1.87 2.80
N ALA A 47 0.13 -3.00 2.20
CA ALA A 47 0.97 -3.71 1.25
C ALA A 47 0.44 -3.51 -0.17
N LEU A 48 1.14 -2.71 -0.97
CA LEU A 48 0.92 -2.60 -2.41
C LEU A 48 1.62 -3.79 -3.09
N THR A 49 0.96 -4.47 -4.02
CA THR A 49 1.53 -5.61 -4.76
C THR A 49 1.36 -5.38 -6.26
N ASP A 50 2.47 -5.06 -6.92
CA ASP A 50 2.54 -4.58 -8.31
C ASP A 50 1.43 -3.58 -8.68
N SER A 51 1.14 -2.70 -7.73
CA SER A 51 -0.01 -1.82 -7.76
C SER A 51 0.23 -0.54 -8.57
N ALA A 52 -0.80 -0.09 -9.29
CA ALA A 52 -0.86 1.27 -9.83
C ALA A 52 -1.26 2.24 -8.71
N HIS A 53 -0.45 3.26 -8.49
CA HIS A 53 -0.66 4.28 -7.45
C HIS A 53 0.09 5.59 -7.76
N LYS A 54 0.50 5.79 -9.03
CA LYS A 54 1.35 6.92 -9.47
C LYS A 54 0.79 8.31 -9.14
N ASP A 55 -0.49 8.39 -8.77
CA ASP A 55 -1.21 9.65 -8.54
C ASP A 55 -1.31 10.02 -7.04
N ILE A 56 -0.64 9.28 -6.12
CA ILE A 56 -0.59 9.68 -4.70
C ILE A 56 -0.04 11.12 -4.53
N ARG A 57 0.72 11.64 -5.50
CA ARG A 57 1.55 12.85 -5.35
C ARG A 57 1.18 14.06 -6.21
N ASP A 58 -0.05 14.22 -6.69
CA ASP A 58 -0.46 15.49 -7.32
C ASP A 58 -0.62 16.65 -6.28
N GLY A 59 0.32 16.79 -5.35
CA GLY A 59 0.42 17.90 -4.39
C GLY A 59 -0.69 17.96 -3.33
N LEU A 60 -1.43 16.86 -3.15
CA LEU A 60 -2.63 16.80 -2.30
C LEU A 60 -2.41 16.24 -0.90
N ILE A 61 -1.21 15.74 -0.59
CA ILE A 61 -0.88 15.14 0.72
C ILE A 61 0.08 16.04 1.49
N ASP A 62 -0.13 16.19 2.79
CA ASP A 62 0.77 16.97 3.66
C ASP A 62 1.95 16.13 4.19
N GLN A 63 2.87 16.76 4.91
CA GLN A 63 4.06 16.08 5.45
C GLN A 63 3.71 14.94 6.40
N ASN A 64 2.65 15.07 7.20
CA ASN A 64 2.24 14.02 8.13
C ASN A 64 1.72 12.80 7.37
N GLU A 65 0.98 13.03 6.28
CA GLU A 65 0.52 11.94 5.40
C GLU A 65 1.70 11.23 4.72
N GLU A 66 2.72 11.97 4.27
CA GLU A 66 3.95 11.43 3.68
C GLU A 66 4.76 10.60 4.68
N ASP A 67 4.95 11.11 5.89
CA ASP A 67 5.64 10.40 6.97
C ASP A 67 4.91 9.11 7.32
N TRP A 68 3.58 9.18 7.45
CA TRP A 68 2.74 8.01 7.73
C TRP A 68 2.86 6.96 6.63
N LEU A 69 2.82 7.35 5.35
CA LEU A 69 2.97 6.42 4.23
C LEU A 69 4.37 5.79 4.19
N THR A 70 5.41 6.55 4.56
CA THR A 70 6.79 6.07 4.65
C THR A 70 6.96 4.94 5.64
N GLU A 71 6.29 5.04 6.77
CA GLU A 71 6.36 4.04 7.84
C GLU A 71 5.39 2.86 7.61
N ASN A 72 4.18 3.15 7.11
CA ASN A 72 3.06 2.22 7.12
C ASN A 72 2.70 1.67 5.73
N CYS A 73 3.41 2.05 4.67
CA CYS A 73 3.18 1.54 3.32
C CYS A 73 4.43 0.91 2.71
N LYS A 74 4.26 -0.30 2.12
CA LYS A 74 5.32 -0.98 1.36
C LYS A 74 4.81 -1.44 0.02
N HIS A 75 5.62 -1.26 -1.02
CA HIS A 75 5.30 -1.73 -2.37
C HIS A 75 6.16 -2.90 -2.80
N PHE A 76 5.56 -4.08 -2.89
CA PHE A 76 6.18 -5.25 -3.49
C PHE A 76 5.95 -5.26 -5.01
N ARG A 77 6.97 -4.88 -5.78
CA ARG A 77 6.90 -4.76 -7.24
C ARG A 77 7.39 -6.02 -7.92
N ARG A 78 6.82 -6.32 -9.09
CA ARG A 78 7.35 -7.39 -9.95
C ARG A 78 8.82 -7.11 -10.26
N SER A 79 9.67 -8.09 -10.02
CA SER A 79 11.11 -8.01 -10.23
C SER A 79 11.71 -9.41 -10.08
N ASP A 80 12.71 -9.72 -10.90
CA ASP A 80 13.48 -10.97 -10.82
C ASP A 80 14.59 -10.92 -9.77
N LEU A 81 14.71 -9.80 -9.05
CA LEU A 81 15.60 -9.69 -7.91
C LEU A 81 15.11 -10.52 -6.73
N ARG A 82 16.01 -10.90 -5.83
CA ARG A 82 15.68 -11.62 -4.58
C ARG A 82 14.51 -10.93 -3.85
N LEU A 83 13.54 -11.74 -3.41
CA LEU A 83 12.39 -11.29 -2.60
C LEU A 83 12.86 -10.38 -1.45
N GLY A 84 12.25 -9.21 -1.34
CA GLY A 84 12.56 -8.22 -0.31
C GLY A 84 13.78 -7.33 -0.59
N LYS A 85 14.48 -7.49 -1.72
CA LYS A 85 15.52 -6.53 -2.12
C LYS A 85 14.88 -5.16 -2.34
N LYS A 86 15.36 -4.13 -1.63
CA LYS A 86 14.92 -2.74 -1.84
C LYS A 86 15.19 -2.34 -3.29
N LEU A 87 14.20 -1.71 -3.90
CA LEU A 87 14.25 -1.21 -5.26
C LEU A 87 14.43 0.30 -5.22
N ASP A 88 15.28 0.83 -6.08
CA ASP A 88 15.38 2.26 -6.29
C ASP A 88 14.10 2.72 -6.99
N SER A 89 13.23 3.40 -6.24
CA SER A 89 11.98 3.93 -6.74
C SER A 89 12.08 5.45 -6.81
N MET A 90 12.22 5.98 -8.02
CA MET A 90 12.05 7.43 -8.27
C MET A 90 10.56 7.82 -8.42
N GLN A 91 9.64 6.84 -8.39
CA GLN A 91 8.23 7.06 -8.71
C GLN A 91 7.41 7.52 -7.50
N ASP A 92 7.82 7.10 -6.31
CA ASP A 92 7.21 7.51 -5.05
C ASP A 92 8.27 7.49 -3.94
N PRO A 93 8.79 8.64 -3.49
CA PRO A 93 9.76 8.71 -2.41
C PRO A 93 9.15 8.45 -1.03
N ALA A 94 7.82 8.58 -0.88
CA ALA A 94 7.11 8.27 0.36
C ALA A 94 6.90 6.76 0.52
N ILE A 95 6.94 5.97 -0.55
CA ILE A 95 6.66 4.53 -0.48
C ILE A 95 7.88 3.72 -0.86
N ASN A 96 8.46 3.04 0.13
CA ASN A 96 9.57 2.13 -0.08
C ASN A 96 9.13 0.94 -0.93
N ALA A 97 9.80 0.75 -2.07
CA ALA A 97 9.57 -0.39 -2.97
C ALA A 97 10.57 -1.52 -2.73
N TYR A 98 10.08 -2.75 -2.83
CA TYR A 98 10.83 -3.98 -2.65
C TYR A 98 10.50 -4.97 -3.77
N SER A 99 11.44 -5.84 -4.11
CA SER A 99 11.19 -6.92 -5.05
C SER A 99 10.18 -7.90 -4.47
N ALA A 100 9.17 -8.27 -5.27
CA ALA A 100 8.25 -9.37 -5.00
C ALA A 100 8.88 -10.76 -5.28
N GLY A 101 10.09 -10.82 -5.82
CA GLY A 101 10.78 -12.08 -6.13
C GLY A 101 10.20 -12.82 -7.35
N HIS A 102 9.43 -12.13 -8.20
CA HIS A 102 8.88 -12.70 -9.42
C HIS A 102 8.55 -11.61 -10.46
N ALA A 103 8.79 -11.85 -11.75
CA ALA A 103 8.38 -10.96 -12.84
C ALA A 103 6.87 -10.98 -13.18
N LYS A 104 6.11 -11.98 -12.73
CA LYS A 104 4.72 -12.17 -13.16
C LYS A 104 3.79 -11.39 -12.25
N HIS A 105 3.02 -10.49 -12.85
CA HIS A 105 2.13 -9.55 -12.16
C HIS A 105 1.26 -10.24 -11.11
N GLU A 106 0.56 -11.30 -11.52
CA GLU A 106 -0.43 -12.02 -10.71
C GLU A 106 0.18 -12.75 -9.51
N TYR A 107 1.50 -13.01 -9.54
CA TYR A 107 2.17 -13.78 -8.49
C TYR A 107 2.72 -12.91 -7.37
N THR A 108 2.79 -11.59 -7.57
CA THR A 108 3.46 -10.67 -6.65
C THR A 108 2.87 -10.69 -5.24
N THR A 109 1.55 -10.86 -5.06
CA THR A 109 0.95 -10.99 -3.72
C THR A 109 1.36 -12.29 -3.04
N GLY A 110 1.24 -13.42 -3.76
CA GLY A 110 1.55 -14.74 -3.21
C GLY A 110 3.02 -14.90 -2.86
N THR A 111 3.92 -14.45 -3.74
CA THR A 111 5.37 -14.55 -3.51
C THR A 111 5.84 -13.61 -2.41
N SER A 112 5.18 -12.45 -2.26
CA SER A 112 5.51 -11.48 -1.20
C SER A 112 4.86 -11.80 0.14
N TRP A 113 3.95 -12.78 0.20
CA TRP A 113 3.17 -13.09 1.40
C TRP A 113 4.00 -13.22 2.69
N PRO A 114 5.15 -13.92 2.71
CA PRO A 114 5.96 -14.02 3.95
C PRO A 114 6.44 -12.66 4.47
N LEU A 115 6.76 -11.72 3.58
CA LEU A 115 7.19 -10.37 3.95
C LEU A 115 6.01 -9.47 4.30
N ILE A 116 4.86 -9.64 3.64
CA ILE A 116 3.62 -8.94 3.97
C ILE A 116 3.17 -9.34 5.38
N GLN A 117 3.13 -10.64 5.67
CA GLN A 117 2.76 -11.13 6.99
C GLN A 117 3.71 -10.60 8.07
N LYS A 118 5.02 -10.63 7.84
CA LYS A 118 6.01 -10.04 8.76
C LYS A 118 5.86 -8.52 8.91
N PHE A 119 5.34 -7.83 7.90
CA PHE A 119 5.12 -6.39 8.00
C PHE A 119 3.85 -6.05 8.78
N PHE A 120 2.85 -6.93 8.77
CA PHE A 120 1.59 -6.71 9.49
C PHE A 120 1.62 -7.14 10.96
N CYS A 121 2.56 -8.01 11.33
CA CYS A 121 2.79 -8.49 12.70
C CYS A 121 3.97 -7.77 13.37
#